data_AF-A0A968XMM3-F1
#
_entry.id   AF-A0A968XMM3-F1
#
_cell.length_a   1.000
_cell.length_b   1.000
_cell.length_c   1.000
_cell.angle_alpha   90.00
_cell.angle_beta   90.00
_cell.angle_gamma   90.00
#
_symmetry.space_group_name_H-M   'P 1'
#
loop_
_entity.id
_entity.type
_entity.pdbx_description
1 polymer ?
#
loop_
_entity_poly.entity_id
_entity_poly.type
_entity_poly.pdbx_seq_one_letter_code
_entity_poly.pdbx_strand_id
1 'polypeptide(L)'
;MSVARPLGRAKGSTRMFSPPLQSGYGHFVNTTILEETMKLFFKIALILLAVSAFAFAQTWTPEMQIKTKALASPNISPDGKKIVYTVSYEMLTADKSEYVNQIHLASTDGTNPMQLTFADKSSSNPKWSPDGTTIAFTSPRKDNKSNIYIMRLSGGEAEMITDVKGNVQNFEWSPDGKWFAFSMTDAKTEEEEKNAKGAMIFVGLTKI
;
A
#
# COMPACT_ATOMS: atom_id res chain seq x y z
N MET A 1 -94.18 88.38 16.15
CA MET A 1 -95.51 87.72 16.15
C MET A 1 -95.34 86.41 15.39
N SER A 2 -95.66 85.30 16.05
CA SER A 2 -95.65 83.90 15.54
C SER A 2 -96.55 83.79 14.29
N VAL A 3 -96.45 82.87 13.32
CA VAL A 3 -96.45 81.39 13.33
C VAL A 3 -96.09 80.97 11.88
N ALA A 4 -95.27 79.95 11.58
CA ALA A 4 -95.78 78.63 11.17
C ALA A 4 -94.68 77.55 11.03
N ARG A 5 -94.95 76.39 11.67
CA ARG A 5 -94.40 75.03 11.43
C ARG A 5 -95.33 74.31 10.40
N PRO A 6 -94.98 73.18 9.71
CA PRO A 6 -94.39 71.94 10.27
C PRO A 6 -93.42 71.12 9.37
N LEU A 7 -92.45 70.41 9.99
CA LEU A 7 -92.25 68.94 10.11
C LEU A 7 -92.27 68.07 8.83
N GLY A 8 -91.11 67.44 8.57
CA GLY A 8 -90.98 66.19 7.82
C GLY A 8 -89.81 65.38 8.38
N ARG A 9 -90.08 64.15 8.83
CA ARG A 9 -89.22 63.25 9.61
C ARG A 9 -88.82 62.04 8.74
N ALA A 10 -87.54 61.66 8.70
CA ALA A 10 -87.08 60.27 8.49
C ALA A 10 -85.60 60.17 8.86
N LYS A 11 -85.30 59.57 10.03
CA LYS A 11 -84.74 58.22 10.21
C LYS A 11 -83.26 58.12 9.85
N GLY A 12 -82.45 58.04 10.89
CA GLY A 12 -81.02 57.78 10.79
C GLY A 12 -80.68 56.34 10.42
N SER A 13 -79.47 56.16 9.94
CA SER A 13 -78.70 54.93 10.06
C SER A 13 -77.23 55.32 10.11
N THR A 14 -76.67 55.21 11.30
CA THR A 14 -75.25 55.38 11.62
C THR A 14 -74.45 54.29 10.90
N ARG A 15 -73.51 54.67 10.03
CA ARG A 15 -72.42 53.77 9.63
C ARG A 15 -71.13 54.25 10.28
N MET A 16 -70.74 53.55 11.33
CA MET A 16 -69.41 53.55 11.90
C MET A 16 -68.40 53.20 10.81
N PHE A 17 -67.44 54.09 10.57
CA PHE A 17 -66.23 53.79 9.81
C PHE A 17 -65.21 53.20 10.78
N SER A 18 -65.08 51.87 10.78
CA SER A 18 -63.97 51.17 11.42
C SER A 18 -62.87 50.96 10.36
N PRO A 19 -61.59 51.27 10.64
CA PRO A 19 -60.50 50.92 9.74
C PRO A 19 -60.34 49.39 9.67
N PRO A 20 -59.99 48.82 8.51
CA PRO A 20 -59.81 47.38 8.40
C PRO A 20 -58.57 46.91 9.17
N LEU A 21 -58.75 45.86 9.96
CA LEU A 21 -57.69 45.02 10.50
C LEU A 21 -56.85 44.46 9.33
N GLN A 22 -55.56 44.77 9.28
CA GLN A 22 -54.61 43.99 8.49
C GLN A 22 -54.44 42.62 9.17
N SER A 23 -55.24 41.65 8.74
CA SER A 23 -54.95 40.24 8.95
C SER A 23 -54.07 39.74 7.81
N GLY A 24 -53.07 38.94 8.15
CA GLY A 24 -52.36 38.11 7.17
C GLY A 24 -50.86 38.39 7.07
N TYR A 25 -50.09 37.95 8.06
CA TYR A 25 -48.77 37.39 7.78
C TYR A 25 -48.96 36.05 7.04
N GLY A 26 -49.35 36.13 5.76
CA GLY A 26 -49.23 35.02 4.83
C GLY A 26 -47.80 35.01 4.33
N HIS A 27 -46.92 34.25 4.99
CA HIS A 27 -45.65 33.87 4.37
C HIS A 27 -46.01 33.01 3.15
N PHE A 28 -46.12 33.64 1.98
CA PHE A 28 -46.13 32.94 0.70
C PHE A 28 -44.76 32.30 0.55
N VAL A 29 -44.63 31.07 1.03
CA VAL A 29 -43.49 30.24 0.67
C VAL A 29 -43.60 30.04 -0.83
N ASN A 30 -42.64 30.58 -1.58
CA ASN A 30 -42.64 30.46 -3.03
C ASN A 30 -42.48 28.98 -3.39
N THR A 31 -43.59 28.34 -3.78
CA THR A 31 -43.66 26.91 -4.09
C THR A 31 -42.69 26.53 -5.21
N THR A 32 -42.38 27.46 -6.12
CA THR A 32 -41.38 27.26 -7.17
C THR A 32 -39.96 27.13 -6.62
N ILE A 33 -39.60 27.87 -5.57
CA ILE A 33 -38.29 27.75 -4.91
C ILE A 33 -38.20 26.44 -4.14
N LEU A 34 -39.29 26.02 -3.48
CA LEU A 34 -39.35 24.72 -2.81
C LEU A 34 -39.19 23.56 -3.82
N GLU A 35 -39.80 23.63 -5.00
CA GLU A 35 -39.64 22.59 -6.02
C GLU A 35 -38.22 22.51 -6.57
N GLU A 36 -37.58 23.64 -6.89
CA GLU A 36 -36.21 23.66 -7.40
C GLU A 36 -35.19 23.20 -6.35
N THR A 37 -35.37 23.60 -5.08
CA THR A 37 -34.52 23.13 -3.97
C THR A 37 -34.70 21.63 -3.71
N MET A 38 -35.91 21.09 -3.82
CA MET A 38 -36.16 19.65 -3.71
C MET A 38 -35.58 18.86 -4.89
N LYS A 39 -35.66 19.37 -6.12
CA LYS A 39 -34.99 18.78 -7.29
C LYS A 39 -33.47 18.80 -7.15
N LEU A 40 -32.90 19.88 -6.61
CA LEU A 40 -31.47 20.00 -6.35
C LEU A 40 -31.03 19.02 -5.25
N PHE A 41 -31.77 18.92 -4.16
CA PHE A 41 -31.52 17.94 -3.09
C PHE A 41 -31.61 16.51 -3.62
N PHE A 42 -32.60 16.21 -4.45
CA PHE A 42 -32.74 14.89 -5.08
C PHE A 42 -31.56 14.58 -6.00
N LYS A 43 -31.09 15.54 -6.81
CA LYS A 43 -29.88 15.38 -7.64
C LYS A 43 -28.63 15.16 -6.79
N ILE A 44 -28.45 15.93 -5.72
CA ILE A 44 -27.31 15.77 -4.79
C ILE A 44 -27.39 14.41 -4.10
N ALA A 45 -28.56 13.98 -3.64
CA ALA A 45 -28.78 12.67 -3.06
C ALA A 45 -28.49 11.55 -4.07
N LEU A 46 -28.89 11.71 -5.34
CA LEU A 46 -28.57 10.77 -6.42
C LEU A 46 -27.07 10.70 -6.70
N ILE A 47 -26.38 11.84 -6.71
CA ILE A 47 -24.92 11.91 -6.87
C ILE A 47 -24.24 11.27 -5.66
N LEU A 48 -24.66 11.55 -4.43
CA LEU A 48 -24.10 10.95 -3.22
C LEU A 48 -24.33 9.43 -3.17
N LEU A 49 -25.50 8.96 -3.61
CA LEU A 49 -25.85 7.54 -3.67
C LEU A 49 -25.10 6.82 -4.80
N ALA A 50 -24.84 7.50 -5.92
CA ALA A 50 -23.95 7.00 -6.96
C ALA A 50 -22.49 6.93 -6.47
N VAL A 51 -21.99 7.96 -5.77
CA VAL A 51 -20.63 7.99 -5.21
C VAL A 51 -20.43 6.90 -4.15
N SER A 52 -21.44 6.63 -3.30
CA SER A 52 -21.35 5.53 -2.34
C SER A 52 -21.33 4.15 -3.00
N ALA A 53 -22.02 3.96 -4.14
CA ALA A 53 -21.96 2.70 -4.88
C ALA A 53 -20.59 2.44 -5.53
N PHE A 54 -19.85 3.49 -5.90
CA PHE A 54 -18.48 3.37 -6.43
C PHE A 54 -17.43 3.09 -5.34
N ALA A 55 -17.63 3.59 -4.11
CA ALA A 55 -16.67 3.41 -3.01
C ALA A 55 -16.54 1.95 -2.52
N PHE A 56 -17.49 1.07 -2.85
CA PHE A 56 -17.46 -0.36 -2.48
C PHE A 56 -16.93 -1.29 -3.58
N ALA A 57 -16.51 -0.77 -4.74
CA ALA A 57 -16.12 -1.59 -5.89
C ALA A 57 -14.64 -2.06 -5.87
N GLN A 58 -13.85 -1.74 -4.84
CA GLN A 58 -12.49 -2.28 -4.67
C GLN A 58 -12.47 -3.33 -3.57
N THR A 59 -13.07 -4.48 -3.84
CA THR A 59 -12.93 -5.65 -2.98
C THR A 59 -11.71 -6.45 -3.41
N TRP A 60 -10.77 -6.65 -2.48
CA TRP A 60 -9.65 -7.56 -2.67
C TRP A 60 -10.16 -8.98 -2.90
N THR A 61 -9.93 -9.56 -4.07
CA THR A 61 -10.31 -10.95 -4.36
C THR A 61 -9.14 -11.91 -4.07
N PRO A 62 -9.40 -13.18 -3.72
CA PRO A 62 -8.33 -14.18 -3.57
C PRO A 62 -7.46 -14.32 -4.82
N GLU A 63 -8.04 -14.15 -6.02
CA GLU A 63 -7.31 -14.18 -7.29
C GLU A 63 -6.34 -12.99 -7.45
N MET A 64 -6.68 -11.82 -6.90
CA MET A 64 -5.77 -10.67 -6.89
C MET A 64 -4.57 -10.92 -5.98
N GLN A 65 -4.75 -11.63 -4.86
CA GLN A 65 -3.64 -12.02 -3.99
C GLN A 65 -2.64 -12.90 -4.72
N ILE A 66 -3.11 -13.89 -5.49
CA ILE A 66 -2.26 -14.78 -6.29
C ILE A 66 -1.48 -13.99 -7.36
N LYS A 67 -2.10 -12.98 -7.98
CA LYS A 67 -1.45 -12.17 -9.03
C LYS A 67 -0.47 -11.12 -8.49
N THR A 68 -0.45 -10.88 -7.18
CA THR A 68 0.36 -9.81 -6.59
C THR A 68 1.75 -10.33 -6.24
N LYS A 69 2.79 -9.76 -6.86
CA LYS A 69 4.18 -10.07 -6.50
C LYS A 69 4.55 -9.41 -5.18
N ALA A 70 5.02 -10.22 -4.23
CA ALA A 70 5.59 -9.70 -2.99
C ALA A 70 6.98 -9.11 -3.25
N LEU A 71 7.21 -7.90 -2.71
CA LEU A 71 8.49 -7.20 -2.72
C LEU A 71 9.03 -7.15 -1.29
N ALA A 72 10.32 -7.39 -1.10
CA ALA A 72 10.93 -7.37 0.23
C ALA A 72 12.42 -6.97 0.19
N SER A 73 13.02 -6.84 1.38
CA SER A 73 14.45 -6.61 1.59
C SER A 73 15.08 -5.48 0.75
N PRO A 74 14.49 -4.27 0.72
CA PRO A 74 15.05 -3.15 -0.03
C PRO A 74 16.40 -2.70 0.58
N ASN A 75 17.38 -2.42 -0.28
CA ASN A 75 18.68 -1.89 0.10
C ASN A 75 19.15 -0.83 -0.92
N ILE A 76 19.39 0.39 -0.45
CA ILE A 76 19.76 1.54 -1.30
C ILE A 76 21.28 1.51 -1.55
N SER A 77 21.70 1.88 -2.75
CA SER A 77 23.11 1.99 -3.12
C SER A 77 23.83 3.07 -2.30
N PRO A 78 25.17 2.96 -2.11
CA PRO A 78 25.93 3.98 -1.37
C PRO A 78 25.79 5.40 -1.91
N ASP A 79 25.60 5.55 -3.23
CA ASP A 79 25.38 6.83 -3.89
C ASP A 79 23.92 7.33 -3.86
N GLY A 80 23.00 6.54 -3.30
CA GLY A 80 21.58 6.87 -3.17
C GLY A 80 20.75 6.80 -4.45
N LYS A 81 21.33 6.37 -5.58
CA LYS A 81 20.66 6.43 -6.90
C LYS A 81 19.91 5.16 -7.28
N LYS A 82 20.24 4.03 -6.65
CA LYS A 82 19.68 2.71 -6.98
C LYS A 82 19.17 2.02 -5.73
N ILE A 83 18.24 1.09 -5.93
CA ILE A 83 17.71 0.22 -4.90
C ILE A 83 17.74 -1.22 -5.41
N VAL A 84 18.30 -2.13 -4.62
CA VAL A 84 18.12 -3.57 -4.82
C VAL A 84 17.04 -4.07 -3.88
N TYR A 85 16.27 -5.04 -4.34
CA TYR A 85 15.16 -5.62 -3.58
C TYR A 85 14.87 -7.03 -4.09
N THR A 86 14.15 -7.82 -3.31
CA THR A 86 13.70 -9.15 -3.73
C THR A 86 12.28 -9.11 -4.26
N VAL A 87 12.02 -9.89 -5.31
CA VAL A 87 10.69 -10.15 -5.86
C VAL A 87 10.40 -11.64 -5.73
N SER A 88 9.27 -11.99 -5.13
CA SER A 88 8.83 -13.39 -5.02
C SER A 88 8.10 -13.84 -6.29
N TYR A 89 8.51 -14.99 -6.82
CA TYR A 89 7.93 -15.64 -7.97
C TYR A 89 7.38 -17.00 -7.57
N GLU A 90 6.20 -17.34 -8.09
CA GLU A 90 5.67 -18.69 -8.00
C GLU A 90 6.48 -19.61 -8.92
N MET A 91 7.03 -20.68 -8.35
CA MET A 91 7.65 -21.77 -9.08
C MET A 91 6.75 -23.00 -8.94
N LEU A 92 5.83 -23.13 -9.90
CA LEU A 92 4.90 -24.24 -10.00
C LEU A 92 5.41 -25.24 -11.02
N THR A 93 5.76 -26.44 -10.56
CA THR A 93 6.01 -27.61 -11.40
C THR A 93 5.03 -28.72 -11.04
N ALA A 94 5.02 -29.83 -11.79
CA ALA A 94 4.15 -30.97 -11.48
C ALA A 94 4.35 -31.49 -10.04
N ASP A 95 5.57 -31.36 -9.51
CA ASP A 95 5.97 -31.93 -8.22
C ASP A 95 6.26 -30.88 -7.13
N LYS A 96 6.29 -29.58 -7.46
CA LYS A 96 6.66 -28.51 -6.53
C LYS A 96 5.75 -27.28 -6.66
N SER A 97 5.34 -26.77 -5.51
CA SER A 97 4.68 -25.47 -5.38
C SER A 97 5.46 -24.66 -4.36
N GLU A 98 6.42 -23.87 -4.84
CA GLU A 98 7.33 -23.09 -4.00
C GLU A 98 7.38 -21.64 -4.47
N TYR A 99 7.69 -20.71 -3.56
CA TYR A 99 8.04 -19.34 -3.93
C TYR A 99 9.55 -19.20 -3.98
N VAL A 100 10.06 -18.65 -5.08
CA VAL A 100 11.47 -18.31 -5.23
C VAL A 100 11.67 -16.80 -5.25
N ASN A 101 12.60 -16.32 -4.44
CA ASN A 101 12.96 -14.91 -4.44
C ASN A 101 14.04 -14.66 -5.49
N GLN A 102 13.86 -13.62 -6.29
CA GLN A 102 14.89 -13.14 -7.22
C GLN A 102 15.24 -11.70 -6.88
N ILE A 103 16.50 -11.33 -7.12
CA ILE A 103 17.00 -9.98 -6.85
C ILE A 103 16.72 -9.12 -8.07
N HIS A 104 16.15 -7.96 -7.81
CA HIS A 104 15.90 -6.91 -8.77
C HIS A 104 16.62 -5.63 -8.35
N LEU A 105 16.81 -4.77 -9.34
CA LEU A 105 17.43 -3.46 -9.23
C LEU A 105 16.51 -2.44 -9.90
N ALA A 106 16.35 -1.28 -9.28
CA ALA A 106 15.71 -0.13 -9.91
C ALA A 106 16.46 1.15 -9.54
N SER A 107 16.11 2.24 -10.20
CA SER A 107 16.45 3.59 -9.73
C SER A 107 15.66 3.90 -8.47
N THR A 108 16.16 4.76 -7.59
CA THR A 108 15.47 5.10 -6.32
C THR A 108 14.13 5.83 -6.51
N ASP A 109 13.88 6.39 -7.69
CA ASP A 109 12.58 6.94 -8.10
C ASP A 109 11.60 5.86 -8.61
N GLY A 110 11.99 4.58 -8.60
CA GLY A 110 11.21 3.44 -9.09
C GLY A 110 11.31 3.18 -10.59
N THR A 111 12.07 4.00 -11.33
CA THR A 111 12.23 3.83 -12.79
C THR A 111 13.30 2.79 -13.13
N ASN A 112 13.26 2.28 -14.36
CA ASN A 112 14.23 1.33 -14.91
C ASN A 112 14.41 0.05 -14.08
N PRO A 113 13.33 -0.69 -13.73
CA PRO A 113 13.46 -1.94 -13.03
C PRO A 113 14.12 -3.01 -13.92
N MET A 114 15.04 -3.77 -13.35
CA MET A 114 15.77 -4.85 -14.01
C MET A 114 15.94 -6.03 -13.04
N GLN A 115 15.76 -7.26 -13.54
CA GLN A 115 16.04 -8.47 -12.78
C GLN A 115 17.54 -8.81 -12.89
N LEU A 116 18.17 -9.10 -11.74
CA LEU A 116 19.61 -9.44 -11.67
C LEU A 116 19.86 -10.94 -11.56
N THR A 117 18.96 -11.71 -10.95
CA THR A 117 19.13 -13.16 -10.78
C THR A 117 18.00 -13.95 -11.43
N PHE A 118 18.33 -15.12 -12.00
CA PHE A 118 17.41 -15.97 -12.75
C PHE A 118 17.52 -17.46 -12.34
N ALA A 119 17.86 -17.73 -11.08
CA ALA A 119 18.17 -19.09 -10.64
C ALA A 119 16.92 -19.87 -10.19
N ASP A 120 16.96 -21.20 -10.32
CA ASP A 120 15.91 -22.12 -9.82
C ASP A 120 15.76 -22.09 -8.28
N LYS A 121 16.75 -21.53 -7.58
CA LYS A 121 16.78 -21.38 -6.13
C LYS A 121 16.75 -19.92 -5.75
N SER A 122 16.12 -19.63 -4.61
CA SER A 122 16.00 -18.28 -4.07
C SER A 122 17.35 -17.56 -3.95
N SER A 123 17.33 -16.28 -4.24
CA SER A 123 18.39 -15.31 -3.94
C SER A 123 17.79 -14.24 -3.03
N SER A 124 18.36 -14.10 -1.83
CA SER A 124 17.77 -13.33 -0.72
C SER A 124 18.78 -12.38 -0.08
N ASN A 125 18.29 -11.45 0.74
CA ASN A 125 19.09 -10.52 1.54
C ASN A 125 20.14 -9.74 0.72
N PRO A 126 19.75 -9.06 -0.38
CA PRO A 126 20.70 -8.34 -1.21
C PRO A 126 21.29 -7.14 -0.48
N LYS A 127 22.60 -6.96 -0.56
CA LYS A 127 23.33 -5.83 0.04
C LYS A 127 24.38 -5.29 -0.92
N TRP A 128 24.40 -3.98 -1.09
CA TRP A 128 25.46 -3.29 -1.83
C TRP A 128 26.81 -3.42 -1.14
N SER A 129 27.86 -3.62 -1.92
CA SER A 129 29.22 -3.37 -1.44
C SER A 129 29.39 -1.88 -1.10
N PRO A 130 30.28 -1.53 -0.14
CA PRO A 130 30.51 -0.14 0.24
C PRO A 130 30.97 0.76 -0.92
N ASP A 131 31.63 0.19 -1.93
CA ASP A 131 32.08 0.89 -3.13
C ASP A 131 30.98 1.02 -4.22
N GLY A 132 29.83 0.38 -4.03
CA GLY A 132 28.69 0.42 -4.96
C GLY A 132 28.90 -0.36 -6.26
N THR A 133 29.93 -1.21 -6.38
CA THR A 133 30.22 -1.93 -7.64
C THR A 133 29.65 -3.35 -7.70
N THR A 134 29.32 -3.94 -6.55
CA THR A 134 28.84 -5.31 -6.43
C THR A 134 27.64 -5.43 -5.51
N ILE A 135 26.88 -6.52 -5.70
CA ILE A 135 25.78 -6.91 -4.84
C ILE A 135 26.12 -8.26 -4.21
N ALA A 136 26.14 -8.33 -2.89
CA ALA A 136 26.16 -9.58 -2.14
C ALA A 136 24.75 -10.05 -1.83
N PHE A 137 24.55 -11.36 -1.73
CA PHE A 137 23.28 -11.97 -1.38
C PHE A 137 23.47 -13.39 -0.88
N THR A 138 22.43 -13.96 -0.26
CA THR A 138 22.41 -15.37 0.14
C THR A 138 21.63 -16.23 -0.83
N SER A 139 22.11 -17.45 -1.10
CA SER A 139 21.40 -18.40 -1.96
C SER A 139 21.73 -19.86 -1.59
N PRO A 140 20.76 -20.79 -1.63
CA PRO A 140 21.01 -22.21 -1.43
C PRO A 140 21.31 -22.96 -2.74
N ARG A 141 21.78 -22.25 -3.77
CA ARG A 141 22.00 -22.82 -5.11
C ARG A 141 23.06 -23.93 -5.17
N LYS A 142 24.01 -23.94 -4.23
CA LYS A 142 24.99 -25.03 -4.07
C LYS A 142 24.56 -25.92 -2.90
N ASP A 143 24.38 -27.21 -3.18
CA ASP A 143 24.09 -28.25 -2.19
C ASP A 143 22.87 -27.99 -1.26
N ASN A 144 21.91 -27.15 -1.69
CA ASN A 144 20.79 -26.68 -0.86
C ASN A 144 21.21 -26.00 0.47
N LYS A 145 22.45 -25.48 0.55
CA LYS A 145 22.96 -24.76 1.72
C LYS A 145 23.09 -23.28 1.41
N SER A 146 22.46 -22.44 2.23
CA SER A 146 22.53 -20.98 2.09
C SER A 146 23.97 -20.49 2.30
N ASN A 147 24.55 -19.93 1.24
CA ASN A 147 25.89 -19.35 1.23
C ASN A 147 25.84 -17.90 0.72
N ILE A 148 26.89 -17.13 1.01
CA ILE A 148 27.07 -15.76 0.50
C ILE A 148 27.63 -15.84 -0.92
N TYR A 149 26.99 -15.11 -1.82
CA TYR A 149 27.42 -14.90 -3.20
C TYR A 149 27.60 -13.42 -3.46
N ILE A 150 28.48 -13.08 -4.40
CA ILE A 150 28.65 -11.73 -4.93
C ILE A 150 28.45 -11.72 -6.43
N MET A 151 27.88 -10.62 -6.96
CA MET A 151 27.82 -10.38 -8.39
C MET A 151 28.20 -8.93 -8.70
N ARG A 152 28.88 -8.72 -9.83
CA ARG A 152 29.24 -7.39 -10.31
C ARG A 152 28.04 -6.74 -11.01
N LEU A 153 27.83 -5.45 -10.79
CA LEU A 153 26.80 -4.70 -11.53
C LEU A 153 27.06 -4.63 -13.04
N SER A 154 28.33 -4.68 -13.43
CA SER A 154 28.73 -4.73 -14.84
C SER A 154 28.27 -6.01 -15.55
N GLY A 155 27.70 -6.96 -14.82
CA GLY A 155 27.34 -8.29 -15.29
C GLY A 155 28.40 -9.34 -14.95
N GLY A 156 28.10 -10.57 -15.36
CA GLY A 156 28.86 -11.77 -15.01
C GLY A 156 28.05 -12.72 -14.13
N GLU A 157 28.53 -13.96 -13.99
CA GLU A 157 27.95 -14.91 -13.06
C GLU A 157 28.28 -14.56 -11.61
N ALA A 158 27.42 -14.97 -10.69
CA ALA A 158 27.65 -14.75 -9.27
C ALA A 158 28.72 -15.72 -8.74
N GLU A 159 29.70 -15.18 -8.03
CA GLU A 159 30.78 -15.92 -7.40
C GLU A 159 30.40 -16.28 -5.96
N MET A 160 30.69 -17.51 -5.54
CA MET A 160 30.43 -17.96 -4.17
C MET A 160 31.58 -17.59 -3.25
N ILE A 161 31.29 -16.92 -2.13
CA ILE A 161 32.30 -16.44 -1.17
C ILE A 161 32.42 -17.36 0.04
N THR A 162 31.34 -18.02 0.45
CA THR A 162 31.37 -18.98 1.56
C THR A 162 31.07 -20.39 1.10
N ASP A 163 31.73 -21.38 1.70
CA ASP A 163 31.34 -22.79 1.61
C ASP A 163 31.26 -23.39 3.01
N VAL A 164 30.27 -22.92 3.77
CA VAL A 164 30.07 -23.38 5.14
C VAL A 164 29.23 -24.65 5.18
N LYS A 165 29.40 -25.45 6.25
CA LYS A 165 28.58 -26.65 6.48
C LYS A 165 27.14 -26.30 6.81
N GLY A 166 26.94 -25.22 7.57
CA GLY A 166 25.65 -24.71 8.00
C GLY A 166 24.92 -23.87 6.96
N ASN A 167 23.88 -23.15 7.39
CA ASN A 167 23.15 -22.19 6.57
C ASN A 167 23.43 -20.77 7.04
N VAL A 168 23.98 -19.93 6.15
CA VAL A 168 24.11 -18.50 6.39
C VAL A 168 22.71 -17.88 6.46
N GLN A 169 22.42 -17.22 7.59
CA GLN A 169 21.13 -16.58 7.88
C GLN A 169 21.19 -15.09 7.54
N ASN A 170 22.21 -14.38 8.04
CA ASN A 170 22.44 -12.97 7.82
C ASN A 170 23.92 -12.71 7.59
N PHE A 171 24.23 -11.61 6.91
CA PHE A 171 25.60 -11.13 6.73
C PHE A 171 25.64 -9.61 6.62
N GLU A 172 26.81 -9.01 6.87
CA GLU A 172 27.08 -7.58 6.71
C GLU A 172 28.48 -7.37 6.11
N TRP A 173 28.60 -6.39 5.23
CA TRP A 173 29.90 -5.96 4.71
C TRP A 173 30.70 -5.24 5.80
N SER A 174 32.01 -5.43 5.80
CA SER A 174 32.90 -4.49 6.50
C SER A 174 32.87 -3.12 5.81
N PRO A 175 33.07 -2.01 6.54
CA PRO A 175 33.06 -0.67 5.94
C PRO A 175 34.11 -0.48 4.83
N ASP A 176 35.21 -1.23 4.88
CA ASP A 176 36.27 -1.22 3.87
C ASP A 176 36.01 -2.19 2.69
N GLY A 177 34.91 -2.95 2.73
CA GLY A 177 34.52 -3.88 1.67
C GLY A 177 35.37 -5.14 1.54
N LYS A 178 36.26 -5.44 2.51
CA LYS A 178 37.19 -6.58 2.44
C LYS A 178 36.70 -7.84 3.15
N TRP A 179 35.69 -7.72 4.00
CA TRP A 179 35.20 -8.80 4.83
C TRP A 179 33.68 -8.85 4.88
N PHE A 180 33.17 -10.04 5.20
CA PHE A 180 31.81 -10.23 5.67
C PHE A 180 31.82 -10.72 7.11
N ALA A 181 31.01 -10.09 7.96
CA ALA A 181 30.52 -10.71 9.18
C ALA A 181 29.21 -11.44 8.87
N PHE A 182 29.04 -12.67 9.33
CA PHE A 182 27.82 -13.42 9.05
C PHE A 182 27.41 -14.31 10.21
N SER A 183 26.14 -14.68 10.27
CA SER A 183 25.65 -15.69 11.19
C SER A 183 25.21 -16.94 10.45
N MET A 184 25.45 -18.10 11.04
CA MET A 184 25.01 -19.39 10.50
C MET A 184 24.42 -20.28 11.58
N THR A 185 23.49 -21.13 11.19
CA THR A 185 23.05 -22.26 12.03
C THR A 185 23.96 -23.45 11.81
N ASP A 186 24.10 -24.31 12.81
CA ASP A 186 24.82 -25.57 12.63
C ASP A 186 24.19 -26.44 11.53
N ALA A 187 25.01 -27.30 10.91
CA ALA A 187 24.50 -28.35 10.05
C ALA A 187 23.86 -29.39 10.97
N LYS A 188 22.53 -29.52 10.96
CA LYS A 188 21.88 -30.51 11.83
C LYS A 188 22.44 -31.89 11.48
N THR A 189 23.01 -32.56 12.47
CA THR A 189 23.31 -33.99 12.34
C THR A 189 22.00 -34.78 12.39
N GLU A 190 21.96 -35.96 11.75
CA GLU A 190 20.76 -36.84 11.77
C GLU A 190 20.31 -37.14 13.22
N GLU A 191 21.25 -37.16 14.16
CA GLU A 191 21.02 -37.39 15.59
C GLU A 191 20.43 -36.17 16.32
N GLU A 192 20.77 -34.95 15.91
CA GLU A 192 20.19 -33.71 16.45
C GLU A 192 18.82 -33.38 15.88
N GLU A 193 18.54 -33.75 14.62
CA GLU A 193 17.18 -33.69 14.05
C GLU A 193 16.21 -34.54 14.86
N LYS A 194 16.64 -35.73 15.25
CA LYS A 194 15.81 -36.66 16.05
C LYS A 194 15.61 -36.19 17.49
N ASN A 195 16.55 -35.42 18.03
CA ASN A 195 16.55 -35.00 19.44
C ASN A 195 16.00 -33.57 19.68
N ALA A 196 15.53 -32.88 18.64
CA ALA A 196 14.92 -31.53 18.71
C ALA A 196 15.70 -30.51 19.57
N LYS A 197 17.03 -30.63 19.65
CA LYS A 197 17.88 -29.64 20.31
C LYS A 197 17.88 -28.35 19.47
N GLY A 198 17.72 -27.21 20.13
CA GLY A 198 17.68 -25.91 19.48
C GLY A 198 18.95 -25.64 18.65
N ALA A 199 18.77 -25.06 17.46
CA ALA A 199 19.89 -24.73 16.58
C ALA A 199 20.77 -23.64 17.23
N MET A 200 22.06 -23.92 17.39
CA MET A 200 23.04 -22.93 17.83
C MET A 200 23.36 -21.96 16.68
N ILE A 201 23.41 -20.67 16.98
CA ILE A 201 23.79 -19.62 16.04
C ILE A 201 25.27 -19.28 16.26
N PHE A 202 26.07 -19.35 15.20
CA PHE A 202 27.47 -18.96 15.21
C PHE A 202 27.68 -17.69 14.42
N VAL A 203 28.69 -16.90 14.79
CA VAL A 203 29.16 -15.73 14.04
C VAL A 203 30.48 -16.07 13.37
N GLY A 204 30.55 -15.88 12.06
CA GLY A 204 31.75 -16.06 11.26
C GLY A 204 32.25 -14.74 10.65
N LEU A 205 33.53 -14.73 10.29
CA LEU A 205 34.15 -13.71 9.47
C LEU A 205 34.75 -14.40 8.24
N THR A 206 34.48 -13.88 7.05
CA THR A 206 35.11 -14.36 5.82
C THR A 206 35.68 -13.19 5.03
N LYS A 207 36.78 -13.43 4.33
CA LYS A 207 37.39 -12.48 3.41
C LYS A 207 36.75 -12.62 2.04
N ILE A 208 36.70 -11.52 1.30
CA ILE A 208 36.29 -11.47 -0.11
C ILE A 208 37.50 -11.65 -1.02
#